data_AF-Q5YSN5-F1
#
_entry.id   AF-Q5YSN5-F1
#
_cell.length_a   1.000
_cell.length_b   1.000
_cell.length_c   1.000
_cell.angle_alpha   90.00
_cell.angle_beta   90.00
_cell.angle_gamma   90.00
#
_symmetry.space_group_name_H-M   'P 1'
#
loop_
_entity.id
_entity.type
_entity.pdbx_description
1 polymer ?
#
loop_
_entity_poly.entity_id
_entity_poly.type
_entity_poly.pdbx_seq_one_letter_code
_entity_poly.pdbx_strand_id
1 'polypeptide(L)' 'MSHDPVQTVTDLDTAHAIRNTLTRIGCTFEELRDWAQTWDYPTVRHKMAWYAIGPYYDQRDHFTNLLEAP' A
#
# COMPACT_ATOMS: atom_id res chain seq x y z
N MET A 1 27.57 19.12 16.02
CA MET A 1 26.86 18.33 15.01
C MET A 1 25.60 17.80 15.67
N SER A 2 24.42 18.34 15.33
CA SER A 2 23.15 17.71 15.74
C SER A 2 23.02 16.40 14.97
N HIS A 3 22.73 15.31 15.67
CA HIS A 3 22.25 14.10 15.02
C HIS A 3 20.76 14.30 14.76
N ASP A 4 20.37 14.39 13.49
CA ASP A 4 18.97 14.26 13.11
C ASP A 4 18.48 12.87 13.54
N PRO A 5 17.37 12.76 14.26
CA PRO A 5 16.82 11.46 14.63
C PRO A 5 16.43 10.70 13.37
N VAL A 6 16.92 9.46 13.23
CA VAL A 6 16.50 8.56 12.15
C VAL A 6 15.04 8.21 12.38
N GLN A 7 14.14 8.77 11.56
CA GLN A 7 12.72 8.43 11.61
C GLN A 7 12.55 6.99 11.09
N THR A 8 12.06 6.11 11.95
CA THR A 8 11.79 4.71 11.60
C THR A 8 10.36 4.60 11.09
N VAL A 9 10.18 4.02 9.89
CA VAL A 9 8.85 3.73 9.36
C VAL A 9 8.32 2.47 10.03
N THR A 10 7.13 2.56 10.64
CA THR A 10 6.49 1.42 11.30
C THR A 10 5.56 0.66 10.34
N ASP A 11 5.18 -0.55 10.74
CA ASP A 11 4.15 -1.31 10.01
C ASP A 11 2.80 -0.57 9.99
N LEU A 12 2.49 0.18 11.04
CA LEU A 12 1.27 1.00 11.10
C LEU A 12 1.32 2.17 10.10
N ASP A 13 2.48 2.81 9.94
CA ASP A 13 2.67 3.83 8.90
C ASP A 13 2.48 3.23 7.50
N THR A 14 3.01 2.02 7.30
CA THR A 14 2.84 1.26 6.06
C THR A 14 1.37 0.91 5.81
N ALA A 15 0.65 0.45 6.83
CA ALA A 15 -0.78 0.16 6.74
C ALA A 15 -1.59 1.40 6.33
N HIS A 16 -1.31 2.55 6.95
CA HIS A 16 -1.93 3.82 6.56
C HIS A 16 -1.59 4.23 5.13
N ALA A 17 -0.34 4.05 4.69
CA ALA A 17 0.07 4.37 3.33
C ALA A 17 -0.64 3.50 2.28
N ILE A 18 -0.79 2.20 2.55
CA ILE A 18 -1.55 1.26 1.71
C ILE A 18 -3.01 1.72 1.61
N ARG A 19 -3.70 1.88 2.75
CA ARG A 19 -5.10 2.34 2.78
C ARG A 19 -5.29 3.64 2.02
N ASN A 20 -4.46 4.65 2.31
CA ASN A 20 -4.57 5.96 1.66
C ASN A 20 -4.34 5.88 0.15
N THR A 21 -3.42 5.03 -0.31
CA THR A 21 -3.17 4.82 -1.74
C THR A 21 -4.40 4.23 -2.42
N LEU A 22 -4.95 3.14 -1.87
CA LEU A 22 -6.15 2.47 -2.38
C LEU A 22 -7.36 3.41 -2.40
N THR A 23 -7.59 4.16 -1.31
CA THR A 23 -8.67 5.17 -1.24
C THR A 23 -8.50 6.27 -2.29
N ARG A 24 -7.27 6.76 -2.52
CA ARG A 24 -7.01 7.85 -3.48
C ARG A 24 -7.22 7.44 -4.93
N ILE A 25 -6.92 6.20 -5.28
CA ILE A 25 -7.09 5.69 -6.65
C ILE A 25 -8.45 5.03 -6.86
N GLY A 26 -9.18 4.74 -5.78
CA GLY A 26 -10.56 4.27 -5.82
C GLY A 26 -10.69 2.80 -6.19
N CYS A 27 -9.81 1.95 -5.66
CA CYS A 27 -9.86 0.51 -5.90
C CYS A 27 -9.49 -0.28 -4.65
N THR A 28 -9.77 -1.59 -4.67
CA THR A 28 -9.31 -2.55 -3.68
C THR A 28 -7.90 -3.05 -4.02
N PHE A 29 -7.30 -3.76 -3.06
CA PHE A 29 -5.98 -4.35 -3.29
C PHE A 29 -6.08 -5.57 -4.24
N GLU A 30 -7.21 -6.27 -4.20
CA GLU A 30 -7.55 -7.38 -5.09
C GLU A 30 -7.67 -6.91 -6.54
N GLU A 31 -8.35 -5.80 -6.79
CA GLU A 31 -8.45 -5.20 -8.13
C GLU A 31 -7.07 -4.84 -8.69
N LEU A 32 -6.20 -4.22 -7.86
CA LEU A 32 -4.81 -3.93 -8.27
C LEU A 32 -4.04 -5.20 -8.62
N ARG A 33 -4.19 -6.27 -7.83
CA ARG A 33 -3.50 -7.53 -8.06
C ARG A 33 -3.97 -8.18 -9.35
N ASP A 34 -5.27 -8.15 -9.64
CA ASP A 34 -5.82 -8.74 -10.86
C ASP A 34 -5.32 -7.99 -12.11
N TRP A 35 -5.28 -6.65 -12.10
CA TRP A 35 -4.67 -5.86 -13.17
C TRP A 35 -3.17 -6.11 -13.32
N ALA A 36 -2.47 -6.36 -12.21
CA ALA A 36 -1.05 -6.67 -12.26
C ALA A 36 -0.74 -8.02 -12.91
N GLN A 37 -1.63 -9.01 -12.78
CA GLN A 37 -1.47 -10.32 -13.40
C GLN A 37 -1.65 -10.26 -14.92
N THR A 38 -2.58 -9.44 -15.40
CA THR A 38 -2.87 -9.28 -16.83
C THR A 38 -2.02 -8.20 -17.49
N TRP A 39 -1.30 -7.40 -16.70
CA TRP A 39 -0.63 -6.17 -17.14
C TRP A 39 -1.57 -5.11 -17.74
N ASP A 40 -2.87 -5.22 -17.46
CA ASP A 40 -3.91 -4.32 -17.98
C ASP A 40 -4.44 -3.43 -16.86
N TYR A 41 -3.87 -2.22 -16.76
CA TYR A 41 -4.21 -1.25 -15.73
C TYR A 41 -5.16 -0.18 -16.28
N PRO A 42 -6.23 0.21 -15.55
CA PRO A 42 -7.15 1.24 -16.03
C PRO A 42 -6.48 2.60 -16.25
N THR A 43 -5.45 2.92 -15.44
CA THR A 43 -4.67 4.15 -15.58
C THR A 43 -3.23 3.93 -15.15
N VAL A 44 -2.34 4.85 -15.55
CA VAL A 44 -0.94 4.89 -15.08
C VAL A 44 -0.86 4.99 -13.54
N ARG A 45 -1.82 5.63 -12.88
CA ARG A 45 -1.84 5.75 -11.42
C ARG A 45 -2.01 4.38 -10.75
N HIS A 46 -2.83 3.50 -11.30
CA HIS A 46 -2.99 2.13 -10.79
C HIS A 46 -1.71 1.32 -10.95
N LYS A 47 -1.03 1.45 -12.11
CA LYS A 47 0.26 0.80 -12.33
C LYS A 47 1.32 1.26 -11.32
N MET A 48 1.41 2.58 -11.07
CA MET A 48 2.34 3.13 -10.08
C MET A 48 1.98 2.72 -8.66
N ALA A 49 0.69 2.67 -8.32
CA ALA A 49 0.23 2.16 -7.03
C ALA A 49 0.69 0.72 -6.82
N TRP A 50 0.47 -0.18 -7.80
CA TRP A 50 0.95 -1.56 -7.70
C TRP A 50 2.46 -1.66 -7.48
N TYR A 51 3.27 -0.85 -8.17
CA TYR A 51 4.72 -0.85 -7.90
C TYR A 51 5.08 -0.38 -6.48
N ALA A 52 4.33 0.57 -5.93
CA ALA A 52 4.59 1.11 -4.62
C ALA A 52 4.12 0.19 -3.48
N ILE A 53 2.93 -0.41 -3.61
CA ILE A 53 2.30 -1.17 -2.54
C ILE A 53 2.17 -2.68 -2.82
N GLY A 54 2.32 -3.12 -4.06
CA GLY A 54 2.21 -4.54 -4.46
C GLY A 54 3.10 -5.51 -3.68
N PRO A 55 4.34 -5.16 -3.28
CA PRO A 55 5.16 -6.03 -2.43
C PRO A 55 4.51 -6.42 -1.09
N TYR A 56 3.51 -5.66 -0.62
CA TYR A 56 2.79 -5.91 0.63
C TYR A 56 1.54 -6.78 0.45
N TYR A 57 1.18 -7.18 -0.77
CA TYR A 57 -0.07 -7.89 -1.05
C TYR A 57 -0.23 -9.20 -0.27
N ASP A 58 0.85 -9.98 -0.16
CA ASP A 58 0.85 -11.24 0.58
C ASP A 58 0.70 -11.05 2.09
N GLN A 59 0.93 -9.82 2.58
CA GLN A 59 0.79 -9.40 3.98
C GLN A 59 -0.44 -8.50 4.19
N ARG A 60 -1.37 -8.41 3.22
CA ARG A 60 -2.50 -7.48 3.28
C ARG A 60 -3.37 -7.67 4.54
N ASP A 61 -3.54 -8.91 5.02
CA ASP A 61 -4.33 -9.21 6.20
C ASP A 61 -3.66 -8.65 7.47
N HIS A 62 -2.32 -8.73 7.56
CA HIS A 62 -1.55 -8.11 8.65
C HIS A 62 -1.76 -6.60 8.69
N PHE A 63 -1.58 -5.92 7.55
CA PHE A 63 -1.76 -4.47 7.49
C PHE A 63 -3.21 -4.03 7.69
N THR A 64 -4.19 -4.83 7.27
CA THR A 64 -5.62 -4.57 7.54
C THR A 64 -5.90 -4.66 9.03
N ASN A 65 -5.45 -5.74 9.69
CA ASN A 65 -5.65 -5.95 11.12
C ASN A 65 -5.02 -4.85 11.98
N LEU A 66 -3.87 -4.29 11.57
CA LEU A 66 -3.23 -3.16 12.26
C LEU A 66 -4.09 -1.89 12.29
N LEU A 67 -5.00 -1.71 11.32
CA LEU A 67 -5.91 -0.56 11.26
C LEU A 67 -7.20 -0.78 12.04
N GLU A 68 -7.52 -2.04 12.35
CA GLU A 68 -8.71 -2.45 13.12
C GLU A 68 -8.41 -2.66 14.61
N ALA A 69 -7.13 -2.69 14.99
CA ALA A 69 -6.71 -2.77 16.38
C ALA A 69 -7.19 -1.53 17.18
N PRO A 70 -7.74 -1.72 18.39
CA PRO A 70 -8.30 -0.65 19.23
C PRO A 70 -7.25 0.31 19.81
#